data_AF-A0A7X6M8G5-F1
#
_entry.id   AF-A0A7X6M8G5-F1
#
_cell.length_a   1.000
_cell.length_b   1.000
_cell.length_c   1.000
_cell.angle_alpha   90.00
_cell.angle_beta   90.00
_cell.angle_gamma   90.00
#
_symmetry.space_group_name_H-M   'P 1'
#
loop_
_entity.id
_entity.type
_entity.pdbx_description
1 polymer ?
#
loop_
_entity_poly.entity_id
_entity_poly.type
_entity_poly.pdbx_seq_one_letter_code
_entity_poly.pdbx_strand_id
1 'polypeptide(L)'
;MYENNPLCETASVQTQPEARGHDFLPSNLADIPGKFDQEELAQPDTVIHLHYSAPLADWWVAEVWQDRDTQKWMAYGYWRPAPDAATLWDSFCLTDLERLVIPTTTDSALQVGNVSAVAAPRLMVRRDLEWTPAPAHEVVPGVEPEERRV
;
A
#
# COMPACT_ATOMS: atom_id res chain seq x y z
N MET A 1 42.11 -2.38 -25.49
CA MET A 1 40.91 -2.94 -26.13
C MET A 1 40.03 -3.44 -25.00
N TYR A 2 39.20 -2.56 -24.44
CA TYR A 2 38.24 -2.97 -23.41
C TYR A 2 37.01 -3.50 -24.13
N GLU A 3 36.74 -4.79 -23.96
CA GLU A 3 35.58 -5.46 -24.53
C GLU A 3 34.31 -4.85 -23.93
N ASN A 4 33.45 -4.34 -24.81
CA ASN A 4 32.10 -3.93 -24.47
C ASN A 4 31.39 -5.13 -23.83
N ASN A 5 31.08 -5.03 -22.54
CA ASN A 5 30.23 -6.00 -21.86
C ASN A 5 28.77 -5.67 -22.22
N PRO A 6 28.07 -6.49 -23.04
CA PRO A 6 26.71 -6.19 -23.50
C PRO A 6 25.63 -6.49 -22.46
N LEU A 7 26.01 -6.74 -21.19
CA LEU A 7 25.05 -7.02 -20.12
C LEU A 7 24.44 -5.77 -19.48
N CYS A 8 24.71 -4.59 -20.02
CA CYS A 8 24.15 -3.31 -19.54
C CYS A 8 23.06 -2.75 -20.47
N GLU A 9 22.40 -3.59 -21.27
CA GLU A 9 21.25 -3.18 -22.10
C GLU A 9 19.94 -3.75 -21.56
N THR A 10 19.15 -2.84 -20.99
CA THR A 10 17.68 -2.94 -20.86
C THR A 10 17.13 -4.17 -20.12
N ALA A 11 17.47 -4.32 -18.85
CA ALA A 11 16.42 -4.64 -17.90
C ALA A 11 15.56 -3.37 -17.78
N SER A 12 14.60 -3.20 -18.70
CA SER A 12 13.56 -2.20 -18.59
C SER A 12 12.95 -2.35 -17.20
N VAL A 13 13.30 -1.44 -16.29
CA VAL A 13 12.58 -1.24 -15.03
C VAL A 13 11.22 -0.76 -15.49
N GLN A 14 10.33 -1.73 -15.79
CA GLN A 14 8.95 -1.46 -16.13
C GLN A 14 8.43 -0.64 -14.96
N THR A 15 8.18 0.63 -15.23
CA THR A 15 7.76 1.56 -14.20
C THR A 15 6.42 1.04 -13.70
N GLN A 16 6.27 0.95 -12.38
CA GLN A 16 5.08 0.39 -11.75
C GLN A 16 3.74 0.94 -12.28
N PRO A 17 3.62 2.19 -12.77
CA PRO A 17 2.38 2.68 -13.38
C PRO A 17 1.87 1.83 -14.55
N GLU A 18 2.75 1.40 -15.46
CA GLU A 18 2.36 0.61 -16.65
C GLU A 18 1.84 -0.78 -16.28
N ALA A 19 2.39 -1.38 -15.22
CA ALA A 19 1.93 -2.67 -14.70
C ALA A 19 0.64 -2.56 -13.84
N ARG A 20 0.35 -1.37 -13.30
CA ARG A 20 -0.83 -1.10 -12.47
C ARG A 20 -2.05 -0.73 -13.29
N GLY A 21 -1.85 -0.04 -14.41
CA GLY A 21 -2.93 0.40 -15.31
C GLY A 21 -3.74 1.58 -14.77
N HIS A 22 -3.36 2.14 -13.63
CA HIS A 22 -3.97 3.33 -13.02
C HIS A 22 -2.97 4.05 -12.11
N ASP A 23 -3.23 5.33 -11.81
CA ASP A 23 -2.42 6.10 -10.86
C ASP A 23 -2.56 5.53 -9.44
N PHE A 24 -1.45 5.54 -8.70
CA PHE A 24 -1.44 5.05 -7.32
C PHE A 24 -2.31 5.92 -6.43
N LEU A 25 -2.07 7.24 -6.45
CA LEU A 25 -2.90 8.21 -5.77
C LEU A 25 -4.13 8.55 -6.63
N PRO A 26 -5.29 8.81 -6.01
CA PRO A 26 -6.45 9.30 -6.73
C PRO A 26 -6.23 10.73 -7.25
N SER A 27 -6.91 11.12 -8.32
CA SER A 27 -6.83 12.48 -8.86
C SER A 27 -7.53 13.52 -7.99
N ASN A 28 -8.45 13.10 -7.10
CA ASN A 28 -9.28 13.95 -6.26
C ASN A 28 -8.84 13.92 -4.78
N LEU A 29 -7.53 14.00 -4.52
CA LEU A 29 -6.99 14.05 -3.15
C LEU A 29 -7.59 15.15 -2.27
N ALA A 30 -8.09 16.23 -2.87
CA ALA A 30 -8.74 17.32 -2.13
C ALA A 30 -10.07 16.92 -1.45
N ASP A 31 -10.69 15.81 -1.86
CA ASP A 31 -11.91 15.29 -1.25
C ASP A 31 -11.61 14.39 -0.04
N ILE A 32 -10.33 14.12 0.24
CA ILE A 32 -9.87 13.26 1.33
C ILE A 32 -9.38 14.14 2.48
N PRO A 33 -9.78 13.86 3.73
CA PRO A 33 -9.32 14.59 4.90
C PRO A 33 -7.78 14.68 4.96
N GLY A 34 -7.30 15.86 5.33
CA GLY A 34 -5.90 16.14 5.57
C GLY A 34 -5.43 15.65 6.93
N LYS A 35 -4.18 16.00 7.26
CA LYS A 35 -3.55 15.60 8.52
C LYS A 35 -4.33 16.14 9.72
N PHE A 36 -4.76 15.24 10.61
CA PHE A 36 -5.54 15.52 11.83
C PHE A 36 -6.98 16.01 11.58
N ASP A 37 -7.48 15.93 10.35
CA ASP A 37 -8.85 16.40 10.05
C ASP A 37 -9.95 15.49 10.66
N GLN A 38 -9.61 14.27 11.08
CA GLN A 38 -10.53 13.34 11.73
C GLN A 38 -10.15 13.02 13.19
N GLU A 39 -9.28 13.81 13.83
CA GLU A 39 -8.77 13.51 15.18
C GLU A 39 -9.84 13.53 16.30
N GLU A 40 -10.96 14.20 16.06
CA GLU A 40 -12.10 14.26 16.99
C GLU A 40 -12.96 12.99 16.97
N LEU A 41 -12.81 12.14 15.94
CA LEU A 41 -13.55 10.89 15.81
C LEU A 41 -12.83 9.77 16.57
N ALA A 42 -13.61 8.90 17.22
CA ALA A 42 -13.07 7.62 17.68
C ALA A 42 -12.60 6.82 16.47
N GLN A 43 -11.51 6.06 16.61
CA GLN A 43 -10.93 5.31 15.49
C GLN A 43 -11.93 4.40 14.75
N PRO A 44 -12.87 3.70 15.43
CA PRO A 44 -13.91 2.92 14.75
C PRO A 44 -14.88 3.75 13.91
N ASP A 45 -15.08 5.02 14.25
CA ASP A 45 -16.00 5.94 13.56
C ASP A 45 -15.30 6.77 12.48
N THR A 46 -13.97 6.72 12.40
CA THR A 46 -13.20 7.41 11.37
C THR A 46 -13.59 6.90 9.98
N VAL A 47 -13.83 7.81 9.04
CA VAL A 47 -14.20 7.47 7.67
C VAL A 47 -12.95 7.07 6.90
N ILE A 48 -12.97 5.88 6.29
CA ILE A 48 -11.93 5.36 5.41
C ILE A 48 -12.23 5.78 3.98
N HIS A 49 -11.37 6.61 3.40
CA HIS A 49 -11.54 7.16 2.05
C HIS A 49 -10.87 6.33 0.95
N LEU A 50 -9.81 5.59 1.25
CA LEU A 50 -9.12 4.74 0.28
C LEU A 50 -8.81 3.37 0.87
N HIS A 51 -8.77 2.38 -0.01
CA HIS A 51 -8.20 1.06 0.28
C HIS A 51 -7.11 0.73 -0.72
N TYR A 52 -6.02 0.18 -0.20
CA TYR A 52 -4.95 -0.41 -0.99
C TYR A 52 -4.75 -1.84 -0.53
N SER A 53 -4.48 -2.73 -1.48
CA SER A 53 -4.23 -4.14 -1.20
C SER A 53 -3.03 -4.68 -1.98
N ALA A 54 -2.38 -5.64 -1.36
CA ALA A 54 -1.47 -6.59 -1.96
C ALA A 54 -1.91 -8.00 -1.51
N PRO A 55 -1.42 -9.09 -2.12
CA PRO A 55 -1.96 -10.43 -1.85
C PRO A 55 -1.95 -10.90 -0.39
N LEU A 56 -1.16 -10.27 0.48
CA LEU A 56 -1.07 -10.61 1.90
C LEU A 56 -1.28 -9.41 2.82
N ALA A 57 -1.50 -8.21 2.30
CA ALA A 57 -1.53 -7.02 3.13
C ALA A 57 -2.56 -6.01 2.62
N ASP A 58 -3.17 -5.31 3.57
CA ASP A 58 -4.20 -4.30 3.32
C ASP A 58 -3.83 -3.00 4.02
N TRP A 59 -4.21 -1.89 3.40
CA TRP A 59 -4.12 -0.55 3.96
C TRP A 59 -5.46 0.17 3.74
N TRP A 60 -6.03 0.69 4.82
CA TRP A 60 -7.24 1.50 4.81
C TRP A 60 -6.87 2.91 5.25
N VAL A 61 -7.09 3.89 4.40
CA VAL A 61 -6.62 5.26 4.58
C VAL A 61 -7.78 6.16 4.94
N ALA A 62 -7.67 6.83 6.09
CA ALA A 62 -8.61 7.84 6.55
C ALA A 62 -8.20 9.25 6.12
N GLU A 63 -6.91 9.56 6.23
CA GLU A 63 -6.37 10.89 5.95
C GLU A 63 -5.17 10.82 5.01
N VAL A 64 -5.00 11.84 4.18
CA VAL A 64 -3.87 11.97 3.25
C VAL A 64 -3.35 13.40 3.25
N TRP A 65 -2.02 13.56 3.36
CA TRP A 65 -1.38 14.86 3.23
C TRP A 65 -0.02 14.74 2.57
N GLN A 66 0.46 15.85 2.02
CA GLN A 66 1.84 15.95 1.59
C GLN A 66 2.68 16.51 2.73
N ASP A 67 3.70 15.75 3.15
CA ASP A 67 4.65 16.19 4.15
C ASP A 67 5.48 17.37 3.62
N ARG A 68 5.56 18.48 4.37
CA ARG A 68 6.18 19.72 3.88
C ARG A 68 7.69 19.59 3.71
N ASP A 69 8.35 18.83 4.56
CA ASP A 69 9.81 18.75 4.57
C ASP A 69 10.31 17.75 3.53
N THR A 70 9.65 16.60 3.41
CA THR A 70 10.06 15.52 2.51
C THR A 70 9.37 15.54 1.16
N GLN A 71 8.29 16.31 1.01
CA GLN A 71 7.40 16.33 -0.16
C GLN A 71 6.75 14.96 -0.46
N LYS A 72 6.85 14.00 0.46
CA LYS A 72 6.23 12.68 0.34
C LYS A 72 4.75 12.74 0.67
N TRP A 73 3.97 11.92 -0.02
CA TRP A 73 2.59 11.66 0.35
C TRP A 73 2.54 10.71 1.53
N MET A 74 1.86 11.15 2.58
CA MET A 74 1.65 10.44 3.82
C MET A 74 0.16 10.10 3.96
N ALA A 75 -0.11 9.04 4.68
CA ALA A 75 -1.45 8.62 5.06
C ALA A 75 -1.52 8.32 6.55
N TYR A 76 -2.71 8.46 7.10
CA TYR A 76 -3.07 7.95 8.41
C TYR A 76 -4.25 7.00 8.27
N GLY A 77 -4.18 5.86 8.95
CA GLY A 77 -5.25 4.87 8.89
C GLY A 77 -4.85 3.50 9.43
N TYR A 78 -5.61 2.49 9.03
CA TYR A 78 -5.32 1.11 9.38
C TYR A 78 -4.41 0.45 8.37
N TRP A 79 -3.59 -0.48 8.84
CA TRP A 79 -2.89 -1.41 7.97
C TRP A 79 -2.79 -2.79 8.62
N ARG A 80 -2.75 -3.82 7.77
CA ARG A 80 -2.64 -5.21 8.18
C ARG A 80 -1.53 -5.88 7.36
N PRO A 81 -0.41 -6.31 8.01
CA PRO A 81 0.76 -6.87 7.30
C PRO A 81 0.55 -8.27 6.71
N ALA A 82 -0.34 -9.04 7.32
CA ALA A 82 -0.61 -10.44 6.98
C ALA A 82 -2.07 -10.77 7.34
N PRO A 83 -2.73 -11.75 6.68
CA PRO A 83 -4.14 -12.07 6.96
C PRO A 83 -4.44 -12.47 8.41
N ASP A 84 -3.45 -13.04 9.11
CA ASP A 84 -3.51 -13.48 10.51
C ASP A 84 -2.93 -12.46 11.51
N ALA A 85 -2.38 -11.35 11.02
CA ALA A 85 -1.86 -10.29 11.86
C ALA A 85 -2.98 -9.37 12.36
N ALA A 86 -2.77 -8.78 13.54
CA ALA A 86 -3.62 -7.72 14.05
C ALA A 86 -3.57 -6.49 13.13
N THR A 87 -4.72 -5.86 12.95
CA THR A 87 -4.83 -4.56 12.29
C THR A 87 -4.21 -3.49 13.19
N LEU A 88 -3.40 -2.60 12.62
CA LEU A 88 -2.69 -1.55 13.32
C LEU A 88 -3.14 -0.18 12.81
N TRP A 89 -3.36 0.77 13.71
CA TRP A 89 -3.70 2.15 13.39
C TRP A 89 -2.45 3.03 13.50
N ASP A 90 -1.94 3.53 12.37
CA ASP A 90 -0.69 4.30 12.34
C ASP A 90 -0.59 5.17 11.08
N SER A 91 0.45 6.01 11.04
CA SER A 91 0.85 6.76 9.85
C SER A 91 1.78 5.93 8.97
N PHE A 92 1.64 6.04 7.64
CA PHE A 92 2.53 5.41 6.68
C PHE A 92 2.74 6.25 5.42
N CYS A 93 3.84 6.01 4.71
CA CYS A 93 4.22 6.77 3.53
C CYS A 93 3.65 6.13 2.25
N LEU A 94 2.70 6.80 1.61
CA LEU A 94 2.11 6.37 0.34
C LEU A 94 3.13 6.38 -0.80
N THR A 95 4.08 7.31 -0.79
CA THR A 95 5.17 7.35 -1.79
C THR A 95 6.09 6.13 -1.72
N ASP A 96 6.34 5.63 -0.51
CA ASP A 96 7.15 4.42 -0.33
C ASP A 96 6.29 3.16 -0.56
N LEU A 97 5.00 3.20 -0.21
CA LEU A 97 4.04 2.13 -0.48
C LEU A 97 3.82 1.90 -1.98
N GLU A 98 3.76 2.97 -2.78
CA GLU A 98 3.68 2.87 -4.23
C GLU A 98 4.81 2.02 -4.79
N ARG A 99 6.02 2.22 -4.24
CA ARG A 99 7.27 1.58 -4.64
C ARG A 99 7.42 0.18 -4.09
N LEU A 100 6.59 -0.24 -3.14
CA LEU A 100 6.71 -1.51 -2.46
C LEU A 100 6.53 -2.67 -3.45
N VAL A 101 7.58 -3.48 -3.56
CA VAL A 101 7.56 -4.76 -4.25
C VAL A 101 7.74 -5.84 -3.21
N ILE A 102 6.71 -6.65 -3.01
CA ILE A 102 6.77 -7.79 -2.10
C ILE A 102 7.33 -8.98 -2.91
N PRO A 103 8.51 -9.51 -2.55
CA PRO A 103 9.04 -10.69 -3.21
C PRO A 103 8.14 -11.89 -2.88
N THR A 104 7.63 -12.57 -3.91
CA THR A 104 7.04 -13.89 -3.73
C THR A 104 8.16 -14.87 -3.46
N THR A 105 8.34 -15.26 -2.20
CA THR A 105 9.13 -16.44 -1.86
C THR A 105 8.46 -17.66 -2.47
N THR A 106 8.89 -18.02 -3.67
CA THR A 106 8.76 -19.40 -4.14
C THR A 106 10.06 -20.08 -3.74
N ASP A 107 9.99 -20.90 -2.68
CA ASP A 107 10.99 -21.85 -2.18
C ASP A 107 12.38 -21.34 -1.74
N SER A 108 12.58 -21.30 -0.42
CA SER A 108 13.90 -21.43 0.22
C SER A 108 14.34 -22.89 0.38
N ALA A 109 14.05 -23.75 -0.61
CA ALA A 109 14.57 -25.12 -0.64
C ALA A 109 14.94 -25.51 -2.07
N LEU A 110 16.22 -25.82 -2.28
CA LEU A 110 16.84 -26.36 -3.50
C LEU A 110 17.25 -25.33 -4.59
N GLN A 111 18.41 -24.70 -4.42
CA GLN A 111 19.29 -24.41 -5.56
C GLN A 111 20.67 -25.03 -5.34
N VAL A 112 20.78 -26.31 -5.72
CA VAL A 112 22.03 -26.89 -6.23
C VAL A 112 21.86 -26.98 -7.74
N GLY A 113 22.62 -26.19 -8.49
CA GLY A 113 22.72 -26.33 -9.95
C GLY A 113 22.02 -25.23 -10.77
N ASN A 114 22.79 -24.71 -11.71
CA ASN A 114 22.53 -23.61 -12.63
C ASN A 114 21.16 -23.61 -13.36
N VAL A 115 20.65 -22.37 -13.52
CA VAL A 115 19.65 -21.85 -14.46
C VAL A 115 18.16 -22.13 -14.17
N SER A 116 17.53 -21.17 -13.50
CA SER A 116 16.28 -20.58 -14.00
C SER A 116 15.99 -19.27 -13.25
N ALA A 117 16.34 -18.14 -13.86
CA ALA A 117 15.86 -16.83 -13.45
C ALA A 117 14.41 -16.66 -13.93
N VAL A 118 13.49 -17.48 -13.39
CA VAL A 118 12.07 -17.17 -13.53
C VAL A 118 11.87 -15.92 -12.68
N ALA A 119 11.59 -14.79 -13.33
CA ALA A 119 11.30 -13.53 -12.65
C ALA A 119 10.19 -13.79 -11.61
N ALA A 120 10.57 -13.80 -10.33
CA ALA A 120 9.61 -14.04 -9.26
C ALA A 120 8.47 -13.02 -9.41
N PRO A 121 7.20 -13.45 -9.34
CA PRO A 121 6.08 -12.53 -9.46
C PRO A 121 6.21 -11.39 -8.45
N ARG A 122 6.43 -10.19 -8.96
CA ARG A 122 6.51 -8.99 -8.13
C ARG A 122 5.10 -8.64 -7.69
N LEU A 123 4.79 -8.87 -6.41
CA LEU A 123 3.51 -8.46 -5.86
C LEU A 123 3.57 -6.97 -5.56
N MET A 124 2.72 -6.24 -6.25
CA MET A 124 2.61 -4.79 -6.16
C MET A 124 1.35 -4.42 -5.39
N VAL A 125 1.44 -3.36 -4.60
CA VAL A 125 0.29 -2.73 -3.96
C VAL A 125 -0.57 -2.04 -5.01
N ARG A 126 -1.87 -2.32 -4.98
CA ARG A 126 -2.90 -1.76 -5.86
C ARG A 126 -3.89 -0.95 -5.04
N ARG A 127 -4.45 0.09 -5.65
CA ARG A 127 -5.56 0.86 -5.06
C ARG A 127 -6.86 0.22 -5.52
N ASP A 128 -7.81 0.06 -4.61
CA ASP A 128 -9.17 -0.31 -4.98
C ASP A 128 -9.85 0.89 -5.66
N LEU A 129 -10.28 0.70 -6.91
CA LEU A 129 -10.91 1.73 -7.72
C LEU A 129 -12.42 1.82 -7.52
N GLU A 130 -13.03 0.78 -6.93
CA GLU A 130 -14.46 0.73 -6.63
C GLU A 130 -14.76 1.11 -5.17
N TRP A 131 -13.71 1.44 -4.40
CA TRP A 131 -13.84 1.82 -2.99
C TRP A 131 -14.75 3.04 -2.79
N THR A 132 -15.70 2.90 -1.87
CA THR A 132 -16.57 4.00 -1.43
C THR A 132 -16.27 4.34 0.03
N PRO A 133 -16.15 5.63 0.38
CA PRO A 133 -15.88 6.03 1.76
C PRO A 133 -16.90 5.49 2.75
N ALA A 134 -16.42 4.89 3.84
CA ALA A 134 -17.25 4.27 4.87
C ALA A 134 -16.56 4.29 6.25
N PRO A 135 -17.31 4.26 7.37
CA PRO A 135 -16.74 4.16 8.71
C PRO A 135 -15.84 2.92 8.88
N ALA A 136 -14.76 3.05 9.66
CA ALA A 136 -13.78 1.98 9.82
C ALA A 136 -14.38 0.68 10.36
N HIS A 137 -15.31 0.74 11.32
CA HIS A 137 -15.96 -0.45 11.87
C HIS A 137 -16.79 -1.24 10.85
N GLU A 138 -17.17 -0.65 9.72
CA GLU A 138 -17.91 -1.34 8.66
C GLU A 138 -16.99 -2.09 7.69
N VAL A 139 -15.75 -1.64 7.54
CA VAL A 139 -14.87 -2.05 6.42
C VAL A 139 -13.51 -2.58 6.84
N VAL A 140 -13.10 -2.36 8.09
CA VAL A 140 -11.79 -2.78 8.62
C VAL A 140 -11.98 -3.99 9.54
N PRO A 141 -11.45 -5.17 9.18
CA PRO A 141 -11.58 -6.36 10.02
C PRO A 141 -10.99 -6.17 11.42
N GLY A 142 -11.78 -6.55 12.44
CA GLY A 142 -11.38 -6.49 13.85
C GLY A 142 -11.51 -5.11 14.49
N VAL A 143 -12.05 -4.12 13.77
CA VAL A 143 -12.42 -2.82 14.33
C VAL A 143 -13.91 -2.87 14.67
N GLU A 144 -14.22 -2.80 15.96
CA GLU A 144 -15.60 -2.85 16.46
C GLU A 144 -16.07 -1.42 16.80
N PRO A 145 -17.37 -1.11 16.60
CA PRO A 145 -17.90 0.20 16.98
C PRO A 145 -17.78 0.40 18.49
N GLU A 146 -17.49 1.63 18.93
CA GLU A 146 -17.58 1.93 20.35
C GLU A 146 -19.05 1.86 20.80
N GLU A 147 -19.36 0.91 21.69
CA GLU A 147 -20.64 0.91 22.38
C GLU A 147 -20.74 2.20 23.20
N ARG A 148 -21.52 3.17 22.73
CA ARG A 148 -21.85 4.37 23.51
C ARG A 148 -22.44 3.92 24.84
N ARG A 149 -21.65 4.01 25.91
CA ARG A 149 -22.15 3.89 27.28
C ARG A 149 -23.05 5.09 27.53
N VAL A 150 -24.36 4.85 27.44
CA VAL A 150 -25.42 5.79 27.84
C VAL A 150 -25.49 5.89 29.36
#